data_AF-G5LII2-F1
#
_entry.id   AF-G5LII2-F1
#
_cell.length_a   1.000
_cell.length_b   1.000
_cell.length_c   1.000
_cell.angle_alpha   90.00
_cell.angle_beta   90.00
_cell.angle_gamma   90.00
#
_symmetry.space_group_name_H-M   'P 1'
#
loop_
_entity.id
_entity.type
_entity.pdbx_description
1 polymer ?
#
loop_
_entity_poly.entity_id
_entity_poly.type
_entity_poly.pdbx_seq_one_letter_code
_entity_poly.pdbx_strand_id
1 'polypeptide(L)'
;MEGALTEHDVYTLAQHYLTPTQLAAVKEAQSSGAVHDALLTNQALAQHMDFSGTPAFVVMPQTQDGDVKRVTVIPGSTTQDMLQMAIQKAKG
;
A
#
# COMPACT_ATOMS: atom_id res chain seq x y z
N MET A 1 -10.95 -8.01 -10.99
CA MET A 1 -10.94 -8.50 -9.60
C MET A 1 -12.24 -8.07 -8.97
N GLU A 2 -13.08 -9.01 -8.60
CA GLU A 2 -14.28 -8.71 -7.80
C GLU A 2 -13.80 -8.20 -6.43
N GLY A 3 -14.26 -7.02 -5.99
CA GLY A 3 -13.89 -6.42 -4.69
C GLY A 3 -12.72 -5.42 -4.68
N ALA A 4 -12.12 -5.07 -5.83
CA ALA A 4 -11.12 -4.00 -5.88
C ALA A 4 -11.80 -2.62 -5.94
N LEU A 5 -11.35 -1.66 -5.10
CA LEU A 5 -11.69 -0.25 -5.26
C LEU A 5 -11.29 0.20 -6.68
N THR A 6 -12.24 0.72 -7.44
CA THR A 6 -11.98 1.26 -8.77
C THR A 6 -11.57 2.73 -8.69
N GLU A 7 -10.94 3.27 -9.74
CA GLU A 7 -10.70 4.71 -9.84
C GLU A 7 -11.99 5.52 -9.67
N HIS A 8 -13.11 5.02 -10.19
CA HIS A 8 -14.41 5.65 -10.04
C HIS A 8 -14.83 5.74 -8.57
N ASP A 9 -14.64 4.68 -7.80
CA ASP A 9 -14.96 4.66 -6.37
C ASP A 9 -14.09 5.66 -5.59
N VAL A 10 -12.78 5.68 -5.89
CA VAL A 10 -11.82 6.61 -5.27
C VAL A 10 -12.20 8.06 -5.56
N TYR A 11 -12.50 8.41 -6.82
CA TYR A 11 -12.84 9.78 -7.18
C TYR A 11 -14.22 10.20 -6.67
N THR A 12 -15.17 9.28 -6.59
CA THR A 12 -16.50 9.56 -6.02
C THR A 12 -16.37 9.90 -4.54
N LEU A 13 -15.59 9.13 -3.79
CA LEU A 13 -15.31 9.42 -2.37
C LEU A 13 -14.52 10.71 -2.19
N ALA A 14 -13.51 10.96 -3.03
CA ALA A 14 -12.66 12.14 -2.93
C ALA A 14 -13.44 13.46 -3.13
N GLN A 15 -14.53 13.46 -3.90
CA GLN A 15 -15.37 14.64 -4.09
C GLN A 15 -16.01 15.17 -2.80
N HIS A 16 -16.13 14.34 -1.75
CA HIS A 16 -16.60 14.80 -0.45
C HIS A 16 -15.57 15.65 0.31
N TYR A 17 -14.30 15.57 -0.05
CA TYR A 17 -13.19 16.21 0.66
C TYR A 17 -12.42 17.21 -0.19
N LEU A 18 -12.50 17.10 -1.52
CA LEU A 18 -11.74 17.90 -2.46
C LEU A 18 -12.67 18.77 -3.31
N THR A 19 -12.25 20.00 -3.55
CA THR A 19 -12.85 20.86 -4.58
C THR A 19 -12.59 20.29 -5.99
N PRO A 20 -13.37 20.67 -7.01
CA PRO A 20 -13.15 20.22 -8.38
C PRO A 20 -11.72 20.50 -8.90
N THR A 21 -11.15 21.66 -8.56
CA THR A 21 -9.79 22.04 -8.94
C THR A 21 -8.75 21.12 -8.29
N GLN A 22 -8.91 20.80 -7.00
CA GLN A 22 -8.02 19.87 -6.32
C GLN A 22 -8.14 18.45 -6.88
N LEU A 23 -9.36 18.02 -7.20
CA LEU A 23 -9.59 16.71 -7.82
C LEU A 23 -8.92 16.61 -9.20
N ALA A 24 -8.97 17.69 -10.00
CA ALA A 24 -8.27 17.76 -11.28
C ALA A 24 -6.75 17.67 -11.12
N ALA A 25 -6.18 18.40 -10.16
CA ALA A 25 -4.74 18.34 -9.86
C ALA A 25 -4.31 16.94 -9.40
N VAL A 26 -5.12 16.25 -8.59
CA VAL A 26 -4.86 14.85 -8.18
C VAL A 26 -4.91 13.93 -9.38
N LYS A 27 -5.90 14.06 -10.27
CA LYS A 27 -5.99 13.27 -11.50
C LYS A 27 -4.76 13.45 -12.39
N GLU A 28 -4.32 14.69 -12.57
CA GLU A 28 -3.15 15.00 -13.38
C GLU A 28 -1.86 14.39 -12.79
N ALA A 29 -1.67 14.53 -11.47
CA ALA A 29 -0.54 13.93 -10.76
C ALA A 29 -0.55 12.38 -10.82
N GLN A 30 -1.73 11.76 -10.76
CA GLN A 30 -1.86 10.30 -10.93
C GLN A 30 -1.63 9.83 -12.36
N SER A 31 -1.82 10.70 -13.36
CA SER A 31 -1.71 10.32 -14.77
C SER A 31 -0.30 10.45 -15.33
N SER A 32 0.55 11.28 -14.74
CA SER A 32 1.90 11.51 -15.24
C SER A 32 2.88 12.06 -14.19
N GLY A 33 4.17 11.93 -14.47
CA GLY A 33 5.24 12.49 -13.64
C GLY A 33 5.53 11.66 -12.38
N ALA A 34 6.23 12.26 -11.43
CA ALA A 34 6.83 11.54 -10.30
C ALA A 34 5.80 10.80 -9.42
N VAL A 35 4.57 11.32 -9.29
CA VAL A 35 3.51 10.66 -8.51
C VAL A 35 3.01 9.41 -9.22
N HIS A 36 2.74 9.51 -10.53
CA HIS A 36 2.39 8.36 -11.36
C HIS A 36 3.47 7.26 -11.31
N ASP A 37 4.74 7.64 -11.51
CA ASP A 37 5.86 6.70 -11.51
C ASP A 37 6.02 6.01 -10.14
N ALA A 38 5.83 6.75 -9.04
CA ALA A 38 5.86 6.20 -7.70
C ALA A 38 4.71 5.21 -7.46
N LEU A 39 3.49 5.50 -7.93
CA LEU A 39 2.35 4.60 -7.82
C LEU A 39 2.58 3.30 -8.61
N LEU A 40 3.07 3.39 -9.84
CA LEU A 40 3.41 2.22 -10.65
C LEU A 40 4.53 1.38 -10.02
N THR A 41 5.58 2.04 -9.52
CA THR A 41 6.70 1.36 -8.85
C THR A 41 6.22 0.62 -7.61
N ASN A 42 5.36 1.25 -6.79
CA ASN A 42 4.80 0.64 -5.60
C ASN A 42 3.86 -0.53 -5.94
N GLN A 43 3.06 -0.41 -7.01
CA GLN A 43 2.20 -1.49 -7.47
C GLN A 43 3.02 -2.69 -7.97
N ALA A 44 4.08 -2.45 -8.74
CA ALA A 44 5.00 -3.50 -9.17
C ALA A 44 5.67 -4.17 -7.97
N LEU A 45 6.15 -3.39 -6.99
CA LEU A 45 6.74 -3.91 -5.76
C LEU A 45 5.73 -4.78 -4.99
N ALA A 46 4.48 -4.35 -4.85
CA ALA A 46 3.43 -5.14 -4.20
C ALA A 46 3.19 -6.49 -4.90
N GLN A 47 3.19 -6.50 -6.24
CA GLN A 47 3.10 -7.74 -7.03
C GLN A 47 4.31 -8.65 -6.81
N HIS A 48 5.53 -8.08 -6.75
CA HIS A 48 6.74 -8.83 -6.44
C HIS A 48 6.77 -9.40 -5.01
N MET A 49 6.02 -8.79 -4.09
CA MET A 49 5.86 -9.26 -2.70
C MET A 49 4.68 -10.23 -2.54
N ASP A 50 4.11 -10.73 -3.65
CA ASP A 50 2.97 -11.66 -3.69
C ASP A 50 1.71 -11.14 -2.99
N PHE A 51 1.48 -9.82 -3.04
CA PHE A 51 0.24 -9.25 -2.51
C PHE A 51 -0.93 -9.65 -3.42
N SER A 52 -1.82 -10.50 -2.89
CA SER A 52 -3.01 -10.97 -3.59
C SER A 52 -4.21 -10.04 -3.46
N GLY A 53 -4.13 -9.03 -2.59
CA GLY A 53 -5.18 -8.04 -2.35
C GLY A 53 -4.85 -7.09 -1.21
N THR A 54 -5.71 -6.10 -1.01
CA THR A 54 -5.63 -5.14 0.11
C THR A 54 -6.76 -5.37 1.12
N PRO A 55 -6.55 -5.15 2.44
CA PRO A 55 -5.31 -4.65 3.05
C PRO A 55 -4.18 -5.69 3.07
N ALA A 56 -2.93 -5.23 3.21
CA ALA A 56 -1.73 -6.06 3.38
C ALA A 56 -0.75 -5.32 4.31
N PHE A 57 0.09 -6.07 5.03
CA PHE A 57 1.05 -5.53 5.99
C PHE A 57 2.48 -5.98 5.66
N VAL A 58 3.42 -5.05 5.78
CA VAL A 58 4.87 -5.33 5.78
C VAL A 58 5.41 -4.89 7.14
N VAL A 59 5.95 -5.84 7.91
CA VAL A 59 6.56 -5.57 9.22
C VAL A 59 8.07 -5.75 9.08
N MET A 60 8.83 -4.69 9.38
CA MET A 60 10.27 -4.62 9.16
C MET A 60 11.03 -4.15 10.41
N PRO A 61 12.28 -4.59 10.62
CA PRO A 61 13.12 -4.09 11.70
C PRO A 61 13.42 -2.59 11.52
N GLN A 62 13.40 -1.82 12.61
CA GLN A 62 13.81 -0.41 12.64
C GLN A 62 15.33 -0.30 12.89
N THR A 63 16.13 -0.93 12.04
CA THR A 63 17.60 -0.97 12.16
C THR A 63 18.25 -0.47 10.88
N GLN A 64 19.39 0.23 10.99
CA GLN A 64 20.10 0.81 9.83
C GLN A 64 20.51 -0.23 8.78
N ASP A 65 20.83 -1.46 9.20
CA ASP A 65 21.36 -2.51 8.30
C ASP A 65 20.30 -3.49 7.76
N GLY A 66 19.01 -3.20 7.98
CA GLY A 66 17.87 -3.90 7.36
C GLY A 66 18.02 -5.42 7.22
N ASP A 67 17.87 -6.18 8.31
CA ASP A 67 17.91 -7.65 8.22
C ASP A 67 16.65 -8.19 7.53
N VAL A 68 16.78 -8.54 6.24
CA VAL A 68 15.71 -9.09 5.40
C VAL A 68 15.08 -10.34 6.01
N LYS A 69 15.82 -11.13 6.80
CA LYS A 69 15.26 -12.33 7.46
C LYS A 69 14.22 -11.99 8.52
N ARG A 70 14.26 -10.77 9.04
CA ARG A 70 13.34 -10.23 10.06
C ARG A 70 12.15 -9.48 9.46
N VAL A 71 12.07 -9.41 8.13
CA VAL A 71 10.90 -8.89 7.42
C VAL A 71 9.79 -9.95 7.40
N THR A 72 8.55 -9.50 7.58
CA THR A 72 7.35 -10.35 7.46
C THR A 72 6.34 -9.66 6.56
N VAL A 73 5.83 -10.40 5.59
CA VAL A 73 4.78 -9.98 4.66
C VAL A 73 3.51 -10.73 5.00
N ILE A 74 2.41 -10.00 5.17
CA ILE A 74 1.10 -10.56 5.51
C ILE A 74 0.08 -10.03 4.50
N PRO A 75 -0.31 -10.83 3.49
CA PRO A 75 -1.35 -10.43 2.54
C PRO A 75 -2.75 -10.64 3.16
N GLY A 76 -3.67 -9.73 2.84
CA GLY A 76 -5.09 -9.87 3.18
C GLY A 76 -5.44 -9.57 4.64
N SER A 77 -6.61 -10.06 5.06
CA SER A 77 -7.04 -9.95 6.46
C SER A 77 -6.08 -10.72 7.36
N THR A 78 -5.82 -10.16 8.55
CA THR A 78 -4.89 -10.74 9.51
C THR A 78 -5.48 -10.70 10.92
N THR A 79 -4.89 -11.47 11.83
CA THR A 79 -5.27 -11.49 13.24
C THR A 79 -4.28 -10.68 14.07
N GLN A 80 -4.71 -10.27 15.27
CA GLN A 80 -3.82 -9.61 16.22
C GLN A 80 -2.59 -10.46 16.53
N ASP A 81 -2.75 -11.78 16.70
CA ASP A 81 -1.65 -12.68 17.03
C ASP A 81 -0.62 -12.77 15.90
N MET A 82 -1.07 -12.82 14.64
CA MET A 82 -0.16 -12.77 13.48
C MET A 82 0.63 -11.48 13.43
N LEU A 83 -0.01 -10.33 13.68
CA LEU A 83 0.68 -9.04 13.76
C LEU A 83 1.68 -9.01 14.92
N GLN A 84 1.33 -9.52 16.10
CA GLN A 84 2.24 -9.58 17.23
C GLN A 84 3.46 -10.46 16.94
N MET A 85 3.27 -11.64 16.34
CA MET A 85 4.38 -12.51 15.93
C MET A 85 5.31 -11.83 14.92
N ALA A 86 4.75 -11.16 13.91
CA ALA A 86 5.51 -10.41 12.93
C ALA A 86 6.34 -9.28 13.57
N ILE A 87 5.76 -8.56 14.54
CA ILE A 87 6.45 -7.53 15.31
C ILE A 87 7.59 -8.11 16.15
N GLN A 88 7.37 -9.25 16.83
CA GLN A 88 8.44 -9.88 17.62
C GLN A 88 9.58 -10.34 16.72
N LYS A 89 9.29 -10.97 15.58
CA LYS A 89 10.30 -11.33 14.58
C LYS A 89 11.09 -10.11 14.08
N ALA A 90 10.41 -8.97 13.88
CA ALA A 90 11.06 -7.74 13.49
C ALA A 90 11.93 -7.12 14.60
N LYS A 91 11.68 -7.39 15.88
CA LYS A 91 12.51 -6.93 17.01
C LYS A 91 13.81 -7.73 17.19
N GLY A 92 13.83 -8.97 16.70
CA GLY A 92 14.98 -9.88 16.81
C GLY A 92 14.79 -10.85 17.96
#